data_AF-A0A3L7MQE6-F1
#
_entry.id   AF-A0A3L7MQE6-F1
#
_cell.length_a   1.000
_cell.length_b   1.000
_cell.length_c   1.000
_cell.angle_alpha   90.00
_cell.angle_beta   90.00
_cell.angle_gamma   90.00
#
_symmetry.space_group_name_H-M   'P 1'
#
loop_
_entity.id
_entity.type
_entity.pdbx_description
1 polymer ?
#
loop_
_entity_poly.entity_id
_entity_poly.type
_entity_poly.pdbx_seq_one_letter_code
_entity_poly.pdbx_strand_id
1 'polypeptide(L)'
;MSDLENRIAQFQKMANDDPDNELGHYRLGQLYMENKQFEEAVASFNRTLILSPQFSKVFQLLGNSLLSLDKKAEAVTTLQKGFTIADERGDNMPRDEMARMLKELGEPVPESKKSVAPISTGAGDAMGNMQCTRPGCMVGSRARKLPAPPLNDDLGKRIFEAICADCWSEWVKNYSIKVINELRLDLSSERGQAEYDKYMHEFLGLTQE
;
A
#
# COMPACT_ATOMS: atom_id res chain seq x y z
N MET A 1 -14.11 32.99 -17.49
CA MET A 1 -13.23 31.87 -17.13
C MET A 1 -13.68 31.36 -15.78
N SER A 2 -13.98 30.06 -15.67
CA SER A 2 -14.28 29.44 -14.38
C SER A 2 -13.02 29.43 -13.50
N ASP A 3 -13.18 29.29 -12.18
CA ASP A 3 -12.04 29.12 -11.25
C ASP A 3 -11.14 27.94 -11.69
N LEU A 4 -11.76 26.88 -12.21
CA LEU A 4 -11.06 25.70 -12.74
C LEU A 4 -10.20 26.03 -13.97
N GLU A 5 -10.72 26.80 -14.93
CA GLU A 5 -9.95 27.22 -16.11
C GLU A 5 -8.75 28.10 -15.73
N ASN A 6 -8.91 28.98 -14.73
CA ASN A 6 -7.80 29.80 -14.23
C ASN A 6 -6.72 28.92 -13.57
N ARG A 7 -7.12 27.90 -12.79
CA ARG A 7 -6.19 26.94 -12.19
C ARG A 7 -5.45 26.13 -13.26
N ILE A 8 -6.14 25.69 -14.30
CA ILE A 8 -5.51 25.02 -15.45
C ILE A 8 -4.46 25.92 -16.08
N ALA A 9 -4.78 27.19 -16.38
CA ALA A 9 -3.83 28.13 -16.98
C ALA A 9 -2.58 28.36 -16.11
N GLN A 10 -2.75 28.43 -14.78
CA GLN A 10 -1.63 28.55 -13.84
C GLN A 10 -0.73 27.30 -13.86
N PHE A 11 -1.31 26.11 -13.83
CA PHE A 11 -0.55 24.86 -13.88
C PHE A 11 0.07 24.60 -15.26
N GLN A 12 -0.56 25.04 -16.36
CA GLN A 12 0.05 25.03 -17.69
C GLN A 12 1.29 25.90 -17.73
N LYS A 13 1.21 27.13 -17.18
CA LYS A 13 2.37 28.00 -17.10
C LYS A 13 3.48 27.36 -16.26
N MET A 14 3.14 26.79 -15.11
CA MET A 14 4.11 26.09 -14.26
C MET A 14 4.76 24.90 -14.97
N ALA A 15 3.99 24.12 -15.72
CA ALA A 15 4.50 23.00 -16.51
C ALA A 15 5.38 23.44 -17.70
N ASN A 16 5.21 24.67 -18.19
CA ASN A 16 6.07 25.26 -19.22
C ASN A 16 7.37 25.83 -18.62
N ASP A 17 7.26 26.49 -17.46
CA ASP A 17 8.40 27.07 -16.74
C ASP A 17 9.30 25.97 -16.14
N ASP A 18 8.70 24.84 -15.70
CA ASP A 18 9.38 23.66 -15.19
C ASP A 18 8.83 22.36 -15.81
N PRO A 19 9.34 21.96 -16.99
CA PRO A 19 8.85 20.79 -17.72
C PRO A 19 9.12 19.44 -17.07
N ASP A 20 10.02 19.39 -16.08
CA ASP A 20 10.48 18.17 -15.42
C ASP A 20 9.83 17.97 -14.04
N ASN A 21 8.94 18.87 -13.64
CA ASN A 21 8.12 18.73 -12.43
C ASN A 21 6.97 17.74 -12.63
N GLU A 22 7.16 16.50 -12.18
CA GLU A 22 6.19 15.43 -12.27
C GLU A 22 4.91 15.73 -11.49
N LEU A 23 5.01 16.39 -10.33
CA LEU A 23 3.83 16.77 -9.54
C LEU A 23 3.01 17.86 -10.24
N GLY A 24 3.67 18.75 -10.98
CA GLY A 24 3.02 19.76 -11.81
C GLY A 24 2.17 19.15 -12.89
N HIS A 25 2.74 18.22 -13.67
CA HIS A 25 2.01 17.47 -14.69
C HIS A 25 0.90 16.61 -14.09
N TYR A 26 1.13 15.98 -12.93
CA TYR A 26 0.11 15.20 -12.23
C TYR A 26 -1.11 16.06 -11.87
N ARG A 27 -0.88 17.21 -11.23
CA ARG A 27 -1.96 18.13 -10.84
C ARG A 27 -2.68 18.70 -12.04
N LEU A 28 -1.94 19.06 -13.08
CA LEU A 28 -2.51 19.55 -14.33
C LEU A 28 -3.45 18.50 -14.96
N GLY A 29 -3.05 17.22 -14.97
CA GLY A 29 -3.90 16.12 -15.43
C GLY A 29 -5.18 15.96 -14.62
N GLN A 30 -5.12 16.11 -13.29
CA GLN A 30 -6.31 16.08 -12.44
C GLN A 30 -7.28 17.22 -12.76
N LEU A 31 -6.75 18.45 -12.94
CA LEU A 31 -7.57 19.61 -13.29
C LEU A 31 -8.24 19.43 -14.66
N TYR A 32 -7.52 18.85 -15.63
CA TYR A 32 -8.11 18.50 -16.92
C TYR A 32 -9.22 17.46 -16.80
N MET A 33 -9.06 16.43 -15.97
CA MET A 33 -10.14 15.47 -15.69
C MET A 33 -11.37 16.15 -15.07
N GLU A 34 -11.17 17.03 -14.08
CA GLU A 34 -12.25 17.81 -13.46
C GLU A 34 -12.98 18.68 -14.50
N ASN A 35 -12.26 19.21 -15.48
CA ASN A 35 -12.81 20.00 -16.57
C ASN A 35 -13.32 19.17 -17.76
N LYS A 36 -13.33 17.83 -17.63
CA LYS A 36 -13.72 16.87 -18.69
C LYS A 36 -12.88 16.94 -19.97
N GLN A 37 -11.68 17.51 -19.88
CA GLN A 37 -10.68 17.57 -20.93
C GLN A 37 -9.81 16.31 -20.86
N PHE A 38 -10.37 15.17 -21.28
CA PHE A 38 -9.74 13.89 -21.02
C PHE A 38 -8.50 13.64 -21.89
N GLU A 39 -8.44 14.19 -23.11
CA GLU A 39 -7.26 14.12 -23.98
C GLU A 39 -6.06 14.83 -23.37
N GLU A 40 -6.25 16.04 -22.86
CA GLU A 40 -5.21 16.81 -22.19
C GLU A 40 -4.79 16.15 -20.87
N ALA A 41 -5.75 15.58 -20.13
CA ALA A 41 -5.46 14.80 -18.93
C ALA A 41 -4.54 13.61 -19.24
N VAL A 42 -4.83 12.86 -20.31
CA VAL A 42 -4.00 11.75 -20.79
C VAL A 42 -2.58 12.22 -21.10
N ALA A 43 -2.43 13.35 -21.80
CA ALA A 43 -1.11 13.90 -22.13
C ALA A 43 -0.31 14.27 -20.86
N SER A 44 -0.93 14.95 -19.89
CA SER A 44 -0.30 15.33 -18.63
C SER A 44 0.07 14.12 -17.77
N PHE A 45 -0.79 13.11 -17.68
CA PHE A 45 -0.47 11.87 -16.95
C PHE A 45 0.64 11.08 -17.62
N ASN A 46 0.66 10.98 -18.96
CA ASN A 46 1.77 10.35 -19.67
C ASN A 46 3.09 11.09 -19.41
N ARG A 47 3.10 12.42 -19.39
CA ARG A 47 4.29 13.19 -19.03
C ARG A 47 4.73 12.91 -17.59
N THR A 48 3.78 12.79 -16.66
CA THR A 48 4.06 12.38 -15.28
C THR A 48 4.71 11.00 -15.22
N LEU A 49 4.24 10.03 -16.01
CA LEU A 49 4.80 8.68 -16.06
C LEU A 49 6.16 8.62 -16.77
N ILE A 50 6.46 9.54 -17.67
CA ILE A 50 7.82 9.67 -18.25
C ILE A 50 8.82 10.12 -17.17
N LEU A 51 8.42 11.07 -16.34
CA LEU A 51 9.27 11.62 -15.27
C LEU A 51 9.35 10.68 -14.06
N SER A 52 8.22 10.05 -13.70
CA SER A 52 8.10 9.11 -12.59
C SER A 52 7.35 7.84 -13.02
N PRO A 53 8.05 6.88 -13.65
CA PRO A 53 7.46 5.65 -14.17
C PRO A 53 6.79 4.78 -13.11
N GLN A 54 7.14 5.00 -11.85
CA GLN A 54 6.66 4.22 -10.72
C GLN A 54 5.47 4.86 -9.99
N PHE A 55 4.87 5.92 -10.54
CA PHE A 55 3.76 6.61 -9.88
C PHE A 55 2.43 5.85 -10.06
N SER A 56 2.22 4.84 -9.21
CA SER A 56 1.06 3.93 -9.23
C SER A 56 -0.31 4.61 -9.35
N LYS A 57 -0.52 5.74 -8.66
CA LYS A 57 -1.79 6.48 -8.70
C LYS A 57 -2.10 7.06 -10.08
N VAL A 58 -1.07 7.42 -10.84
CA VAL A 58 -1.23 8.03 -12.16
C VAL A 58 -1.77 7.02 -13.17
N PHE A 59 -1.35 5.75 -13.09
CA PHE A 59 -1.92 4.70 -13.96
C PHE A 59 -3.42 4.53 -13.77
N GLN A 60 -3.90 4.60 -12.52
CA GLN A 60 -5.33 4.56 -12.23
C GLN A 60 -6.08 5.73 -12.88
N LEU A 61 -5.57 6.95 -12.72
CA LEU A 61 -6.21 8.15 -13.28
C LEU A 61 -6.15 8.18 -14.81
N LEU A 62 -5.01 7.80 -15.38
CA LEU A 62 -4.85 7.65 -16.82
C LEU A 62 -5.84 6.62 -17.39
N GLY A 63 -6.02 5.48 -16.71
CA GLY A 63 -7.04 4.49 -17.06
C GLY A 63 -8.45 5.09 -17.06
N ASN A 64 -8.82 5.87 -16.04
CA ASN A 64 -10.12 6.56 -15.98
C ASN A 64 -10.31 7.57 -17.12
N SER A 65 -9.27 8.35 -17.43
CA SER A 65 -9.32 9.31 -18.55
C SER A 65 -9.49 8.59 -19.88
N LEU A 66 -8.77 7.48 -20.11
CA LEU A 66 -8.88 6.67 -21.32
C LEU A 66 -10.27 6.03 -21.46
N LEU A 67 -10.87 5.56 -20.36
CA LEU A 67 -12.25 5.05 -20.38
C LEU A 67 -13.27 6.14 -20.72
N SER A 68 -13.03 7.36 -20.25
CA SER A 68 -13.89 8.52 -20.57
C SER A 68 -13.77 8.95 -22.03
N LEU A 69 -12.67 8.57 -22.70
CA LEU A 69 -12.43 8.72 -24.14
C LEU A 69 -12.89 7.51 -24.97
N ASP A 70 -13.56 6.54 -24.36
CA ASP A 70 -13.95 5.26 -24.99
C ASP A 70 -12.77 4.42 -25.52
N LYS A 71 -11.54 4.73 -25.05
CA LYS A 71 -10.31 4.02 -25.41
C LYS A 71 -10.08 2.82 -24.50
N LYS A 72 -11.04 1.89 -24.49
CA LYS A 72 -11.05 0.74 -23.57
C LYS A 72 -9.78 -0.10 -23.65
N ALA A 73 -9.29 -0.42 -24.85
CA ALA A 73 -8.10 -1.25 -25.03
C ALA A 73 -6.82 -0.62 -24.42
N GLU A 74 -6.64 0.69 -24.62
CA GLU A 74 -5.53 1.45 -24.04
C GLU A 74 -5.66 1.53 -22.52
N ALA A 75 -6.89 1.74 -22.01
CA ALA A 75 -7.17 1.78 -20.58
C ALA A 75 -6.80 0.46 -19.91
N VAL A 76 -7.22 -0.67 -20.46
CA VAL A 76 -6.93 -2.01 -19.93
C VAL A 76 -5.43 -2.25 -19.86
N THR A 77 -4.71 -1.97 -20.94
CA THR A 77 -3.24 -2.12 -20.99
C THR A 77 -2.55 -1.24 -19.94
N THR A 78 -3.05 -0.01 -19.75
CA THR A 78 -2.52 0.93 -18.76
C THR A 78 -2.77 0.46 -17.33
N LEU A 79 -3.99 -0.01 -17.04
CA LEU A 79 -4.39 -0.51 -15.72
C LEU A 79 -3.62 -1.79 -15.36
N GLN A 80 -3.38 -2.70 -16.31
CA GLN A 80 -2.58 -3.92 -16.07
C GLN A 80 -1.12 -3.59 -15.73
N LYS A 81 -0.51 -2.64 -16.46
CA LYS A 81 0.85 -2.16 -16.16
C LYS A 81 0.90 -1.48 -14.79
N GLY A 82 -0.05 -0.59 -14.53
CA GLY A 82 -0.17 0.11 -13.27
C GLY A 82 -0.37 -0.82 -12.08
N PHE A 83 -1.21 -1.85 -12.24
CA PHE A 83 -1.41 -2.88 -11.22
C PHE A 83 -0.10 -3.57 -10.86
N THR A 84 0.70 -3.96 -11.87
CA THR A 84 1.99 -4.63 -11.65
C THR A 84 2.96 -3.72 -10.89
N ILE A 85 3.06 -2.45 -11.27
CA ILE A 85 3.93 -1.47 -10.62
C ILE A 85 3.46 -1.20 -9.17
N ALA A 86 2.15 -1.04 -8.98
CA ALA A 86 1.56 -0.81 -7.66
C ALA A 86 1.78 -2.01 -6.73
N ASP A 87 1.67 -3.22 -7.26
CA ASP A 87 1.92 -4.44 -6.51
C ASP A 87 3.40 -4.58 -6.10
N GLU A 88 4.32 -4.35 -7.03
CA GLU A 88 5.77 -4.34 -6.76
C GLU A 88 6.11 -3.34 -5.64
N ARG A 89 5.58 -2.12 -5.72
CA ARG A 89 5.76 -1.08 -4.69
C ARG A 89 5.05 -1.36 -3.37
N GLY A 90 3.94 -2.11 -3.40
CA GLY A 90 3.08 -2.33 -2.24
C GLY A 90 2.04 -1.24 -2.02
N ASP A 91 1.74 -0.48 -3.08
CA ASP A 91 0.70 0.53 -3.08
C ASP A 91 -0.67 -0.16 -3.19
N ASN A 92 -1.18 -0.68 -2.07
CA ASN A 92 -2.42 -1.47 -2.06
C ASN A 92 -3.63 -0.70 -2.61
N MET A 93 -3.79 0.58 -2.25
CA MET A 93 -4.95 1.38 -2.65
C MET A 93 -5.07 1.54 -4.19
N PRO A 94 -4.07 2.06 -4.93
CA PRO A 94 -4.16 2.13 -6.39
C PRO A 94 -4.18 0.74 -7.04
N ARG A 95 -3.50 -0.26 -6.47
CA ARG A 95 -3.53 -1.64 -6.98
C ARG A 95 -4.96 -2.21 -6.96
N ASP A 96 -5.61 -2.17 -5.81
CA ASP A 96 -6.93 -2.77 -5.61
C ASP A 96 -8.00 -2.03 -6.44
N GLU A 97 -7.85 -0.71 -6.59
CA GLU A 97 -8.72 0.11 -7.42
C GLU A 97 -8.57 -0.22 -8.91
N MET A 98 -7.34 -0.36 -9.42
CA MET A 98 -7.09 -0.82 -10.80
C MET A 98 -7.60 -2.24 -11.04
N ALA A 99 -7.47 -3.13 -10.06
CA ALA A 99 -8.06 -4.48 -10.12
C ALA A 99 -9.58 -4.44 -10.19
N ARG A 100 -10.24 -3.54 -9.44
CA ARG A 100 -11.69 -3.35 -9.50
C ARG A 100 -12.10 -2.86 -10.89
N MET A 101 -11.41 -1.86 -11.43
CA MET A 101 -11.67 -1.33 -12.77
C MET A 101 -11.53 -2.40 -13.84
N LEU A 102 -10.46 -3.22 -13.81
CA LEU A 102 -10.27 -4.32 -14.76
C LEU A 102 -11.40 -5.35 -14.70
N LYS A 103 -11.87 -5.70 -13.49
CA LYS A 103 -13.04 -6.58 -13.30
C LYS A 103 -14.32 -5.98 -13.86
N GLU A 104 -14.56 -4.69 -13.61
CA GLU A 104 -15.73 -3.97 -14.15
C GLU A 104 -15.72 -3.96 -15.69
N LEU A 105 -14.52 -3.93 -16.30
CA LEU A 105 -14.35 -4.01 -17.76
C LEU A 105 -14.47 -5.43 -18.32
N GLY A 106 -14.55 -6.45 -17.46
CA GLY A 106 -14.58 -7.87 -17.84
C GLY A 106 -13.21 -8.45 -18.23
N GLU A 107 -12.13 -7.78 -17.87
CA GLU A 107 -10.76 -8.14 -18.24
C GLU A 107 -10.04 -8.87 -17.10
N PRO A 108 -9.11 -9.78 -17.41
CA PRO A 108 -8.33 -10.47 -16.40
C PRO A 108 -7.44 -9.47 -15.63
N VAL A 109 -7.54 -9.53 -14.31
CA VAL A 109 -6.62 -8.82 -13.41
C VAL A 109 -5.30 -9.57 -13.41
N PRO A 110 -4.15 -8.90 -13.60
CA PRO A 110 -2.86 -9.55 -13.47
C PRO A 110 -2.71 -10.18 -12.08
N GLU A 111 -2.01 -11.31 -12.01
CA GLU A 111 -1.71 -11.92 -10.71
C GLU A 111 -0.73 -11.02 -9.95
N SER A 112 -1.03 -10.78 -8.67
CA SER A 112 -0.13 -10.03 -7.80
C SER A 112 1.14 -10.88 -7.58
N LYS A 113 2.32 -10.31 -7.83
CA LYS A 113 3.59 -10.94 -7.47
C LYS A 113 3.71 -11.10 -5.96
N LYS A 114 3.05 -10.25 -5.17
CA LYS A 114 2.88 -10.42 -3.71
C LYS A 114 1.83 -11.48 -3.34
N SER A 115 0.98 -11.90 -4.27
CA SER A 115 0.09 -13.07 -4.11
C SER A 115 0.78 -14.40 -4.43
N VAL A 116 2.09 -14.39 -4.68
CA VAL A 116 2.96 -15.58 -4.54
C VAL A 116 4.15 -15.29 -3.62
N ALA A 117 3.90 -14.71 -2.44
CA ALA A 117 4.29 -15.50 -1.29
C ALA A 117 3.18 -16.56 -1.19
N PRO A 118 3.44 -17.82 -1.54
CA PRO A 118 2.42 -18.82 -1.40
C PRO A 118 1.98 -18.78 0.07
N ILE A 119 0.67 -18.72 0.30
CA ILE A 119 0.12 -19.65 1.29
C ILE A 119 0.70 -20.99 0.81
N SER A 120 1.70 -21.50 1.51
CA SER A 120 2.42 -22.71 1.11
C SER A 120 1.45 -23.88 1.06
N THR A 121 0.78 -24.04 -0.07
CA THR A 121 0.10 -25.26 -0.47
C THR A 121 1.07 -25.97 -1.41
N GLY A 122 1.84 -26.90 -0.87
CA GLY A 122 2.56 -27.87 -1.70
C GLY A 122 3.88 -28.40 -1.15
N ALA A 123 3.87 -28.98 0.05
CA ALA A 123 4.46 -30.29 0.37
C ALA A 123 4.39 -30.48 1.89
N GLY A 124 3.91 -31.65 2.34
CA GLY A 124 3.83 -32.03 3.76
C GLY A 124 5.18 -31.85 4.47
N ASP A 125 5.23 -31.66 5.78
CA ASP A 125 4.40 -32.25 6.80
C ASP A 125 4.46 -31.41 8.10
N ALA A 126 3.35 -31.38 8.85
CA ALA A 126 3.22 -31.00 10.27
C ALA A 126 3.60 -29.57 10.70
N MET A 127 2.57 -28.79 11.10
CA MET A 127 2.51 -27.81 12.23
C MET A 127 1.39 -26.80 11.91
N GLY A 128 0.11 -27.05 12.22
CA GLY A 128 -0.42 -27.16 13.58
C GLY A 128 -1.15 -25.86 13.91
N ASN A 129 -2.50 -25.91 14.01
CA ASN A 129 -3.29 -24.79 14.52
C ASN A 129 -2.67 -24.31 15.84
N MET A 130 -2.15 -23.07 15.85
CA MET A 130 -1.56 -22.50 17.05
C MET A 130 -2.69 -21.92 17.91
N GLN A 131 -2.67 -22.17 19.21
CA GLN A 131 -3.52 -21.43 20.14
C GLN A 131 -2.78 -20.17 20.57
N CYS A 132 -3.09 -19.05 19.91
CA CYS A 132 -2.56 -17.75 20.29
C CYS A 132 -3.03 -17.41 21.71
N THR A 133 -2.08 -17.10 22.60
CA THR A 133 -2.39 -16.79 24.01
C THR A 133 -2.79 -15.34 24.23
N ARG A 134 -2.66 -14.48 23.21
CA ARG A 134 -3.06 -13.07 23.27
C ARG A 134 -4.55 -12.95 23.61
N PRO A 135 -4.91 -12.28 24.73
CA PRO A 135 -6.31 -11.99 25.04
C PRO A 135 -6.99 -11.23 23.90
N GLY A 136 -8.13 -11.73 23.42
CA GLY A 136 -8.88 -11.10 22.33
C GLY A 136 -8.31 -11.32 20.92
N CYS A 137 -7.52 -12.40 20.70
CA CYS A 137 -7.12 -12.79 19.35
C CYS A 137 -8.34 -13.04 18.44
N MET A 138 -8.50 -12.22 17.39
CA MET A 138 -9.62 -12.31 16.45
C MET A 138 -9.54 -13.53 15.51
N VAL A 139 -8.38 -14.19 15.42
CA VAL A 139 -8.13 -15.31 14.49
C VAL A 139 -8.51 -16.66 15.11
N GLY A 140 -8.46 -16.77 16.44
CA GLY A 140 -8.87 -17.97 17.18
C GLY A 140 -8.14 -19.24 16.71
N SER A 141 -8.90 -20.28 16.39
CA SER A 141 -8.38 -21.59 15.95
C SER A 141 -7.68 -21.60 14.60
N ARG A 142 -7.76 -20.51 13.83
CA ARG A 142 -7.05 -20.34 12.55
C ARG A 142 -5.69 -19.64 12.72
N ALA A 143 -5.27 -19.38 13.95
CA ALA A 143 -4.02 -18.69 14.23
C ALA A 143 -2.84 -19.51 13.71
N ARG A 144 -1.98 -18.83 12.94
CA ARG A 144 -0.76 -19.39 12.35
C ARG A 144 0.45 -18.94 13.13
N LYS A 145 1.43 -19.83 13.26
CA LYS A 145 2.71 -19.52 13.90
C LYS A 145 3.53 -18.55 13.03
N LEU A 146 4.36 -17.75 13.68
CA LEU A 146 5.39 -16.94 13.01
C LEU A 146 6.38 -17.85 12.26
N PRO A 147 6.97 -17.41 11.14
CA PRO A 147 7.97 -18.20 10.41
C PRO A 147 9.32 -18.26 11.12
N ALA A 148 9.67 -17.23 11.89
CA ALA A 148 10.89 -17.14 12.70
C ALA A 148 10.68 -16.16 13.87
N PRO A 149 11.53 -16.20 14.92
CA PRO A 149 11.53 -15.20 15.98
C PRO A 149 11.72 -13.78 15.42
N PRO A 150 10.88 -12.81 15.81
CA PRO A 150 10.95 -11.45 15.25
C PRO A 150 12.10 -10.61 15.83
N LEU A 151 12.61 -10.99 17.00
CA LEU A 151 13.72 -10.34 17.69
C LEU A 151 14.77 -11.42 18.01
N ASN A 152 16.03 -11.02 18.11
CA ASN A 152 17.15 -11.93 18.37
C ASN A 152 17.39 -12.21 19.86
N ASP A 153 16.52 -11.71 20.73
CA ASP A 153 16.57 -11.82 22.18
C ASP A 153 15.58 -12.88 22.71
N ASP A 154 15.56 -13.06 24.03
CA ASP A 154 14.63 -14.01 24.66
C ASP A 154 13.16 -13.59 24.52
N LEU A 155 12.91 -12.29 24.34
CA LEU A 155 11.59 -11.75 24.05
C LEU A 155 11.08 -12.23 22.68
N GLY A 156 11.93 -12.20 21.65
CA GLY A 156 11.62 -12.73 20.33
C GLY A 156 11.23 -14.21 20.35
N LYS A 157 11.90 -15.02 21.16
CA LYS A 157 11.55 -16.44 21.36
C LYS A 157 10.17 -16.59 22.00
N ARG A 158 9.89 -15.83 23.05
CA ARG A 158 8.58 -15.84 23.73
C ARG A 158 7.44 -15.43 22.78
N ILE A 159 7.66 -14.39 21.98
CA ILE A 159 6.68 -13.95 20.97
C ILE A 159 6.43 -15.05 19.94
N PHE A 160 7.48 -15.71 19.45
CA PHE A 160 7.38 -16.80 18.49
C PHE A 160 6.58 -18.01 19.01
N GLU A 161 6.65 -18.28 20.31
CA GLU A 161 5.97 -19.40 20.96
C GLU A 161 4.52 -19.10 21.38
N ALA A 162 4.21 -17.85 21.72
CA ALA A 162 2.93 -17.46 22.32
C ALA A 162 1.98 -16.75 21.34
N ILE A 163 2.53 -16.01 20.36
CA ILE A 163 1.79 -15.06 19.54
C ILE A 163 1.71 -15.54 18.09
N CYS A 164 0.52 -15.43 17.50
CA CYS A 164 0.31 -15.75 16.10
C CYS A 164 0.82 -14.65 15.14
N ALA A 165 1.10 -15.03 13.90
CA ALA A 165 1.61 -14.13 12.86
C ALA A 165 0.71 -12.90 12.64
N ASP A 166 -0.61 -13.07 12.69
CA ASP A 166 -1.57 -11.98 12.49
C ASP A 166 -1.53 -10.96 13.66
N CYS A 167 -1.49 -11.41 14.90
CA CYS A 167 -1.39 -10.53 16.08
C CYS A 167 -0.06 -9.78 16.12
N TRP A 168 1.03 -10.44 15.75
CA TRP A 168 2.33 -9.79 15.59
C TRP A 168 2.31 -8.74 14.48
N SER A 169 1.72 -9.06 13.32
CA SER A 169 1.59 -8.11 12.21
C SER A 169 0.77 -6.88 12.60
N GLU A 170 -0.27 -7.04 13.43
CA GLU A 170 -1.08 -5.91 13.92
C GLU A 170 -0.26 -4.97 14.82
N TRP A 171 0.55 -5.52 15.72
CA TRP A 171 1.47 -4.74 16.53
C TRP A 171 2.45 -3.93 15.65
N VAL A 172 3.17 -4.59 14.76
CA VAL A 172 4.24 -3.96 13.96
C VAL A 172 3.71 -2.94 12.96
N LYS A 173 2.55 -3.19 12.33
CA LYS A 173 2.06 -2.31 11.26
C LYS A 173 1.19 -1.16 11.75
N ASN A 174 0.46 -1.33 12.86
CA ASN A 174 -0.56 -0.38 13.26
C ASN A 174 -0.29 0.22 14.65
N TYR A 175 -0.12 -0.63 15.67
CA TYR A 175 -0.10 -0.15 17.05
C TYR A 175 1.25 0.45 17.44
N SER A 176 2.36 -0.21 17.07
CA SER A 176 3.72 0.23 17.39
C SER A 176 4.03 1.63 16.81
N ILE A 177 3.59 1.91 15.59
CA ILE A 177 3.75 3.24 14.95
C ILE A 177 3.04 4.32 15.78
N LYS A 178 1.83 4.05 16.28
CA LYS A 178 1.11 4.99 17.15
C LYS A 178 1.86 5.24 18.45
N VAL A 179 2.36 4.19 19.09
CA VAL A 179 3.14 4.31 20.34
C VAL A 179 4.38 5.18 20.13
N ILE A 180 5.14 4.93 19.06
CA ILE A 180 6.35 5.72 18.74
C ILE A 180 5.99 7.19 18.52
N ASN A 181 4.92 7.46 17.75
CA ASN A 181 4.54 8.83 17.39
C ASN A 181 3.95 9.62 18.57
N GLU A 182 3.05 9.02 19.35
CA GLU A 182 2.36 9.68 20.46
C GLU A 182 3.31 9.98 21.62
N LEU A 183 4.20 9.04 21.94
CA LEU A 183 5.16 9.19 23.04
C LEU A 183 6.48 9.83 22.58
N ARG A 184 6.62 10.08 21.27
CA ARG A 184 7.85 10.57 20.62
C ARG A 184 9.08 9.74 21.04
N LEU A 185 8.95 8.42 20.97
CA LEU A 185 9.99 7.50 21.42
C LEU A 185 11.21 7.56 20.50
N ASP A 186 12.37 7.74 21.10
CA ASP A 186 13.65 7.51 20.45
C ASP A 186 14.10 6.07 20.69
N LEU A 187 13.86 5.20 19.69
CA LEU A 187 14.22 3.79 19.75
C LEU A 187 15.74 3.52 19.69
N SER A 188 16.57 4.55 19.45
CA SER A 188 18.01 4.41 19.58
C SER A 188 18.47 4.48 21.04
N SER A 189 17.62 5.01 21.94
CA SER A 189 17.89 5.10 23.37
C SER A 189 17.37 3.88 24.13
N GLU A 190 18.11 3.42 25.14
CA GLU A 190 17.68 2.31 26.02
C GLU A 190 16.32 2.60 26.68
N ARG A 191 16.08 3.85 27.08
CA ARG A 191 14.81 4.27 27.68
C ARG A 191 13.65 4.19 26.68
N GLY A 192 13.88 4.60 25.43
CA GLY A 192 12.85 4.55 24.40
C GLY A 192 12.52 3.11 23.99
N GLN A 193 13.52 2.23 23.93
CA GLN A 193 13.32 0.79 23.74
C GLN A 193 12.54 0.17 24.89
N ALA A 194 12.91 0.46 26.15
CA ALA A 194 12.21 -0.05 27.32
C ALA A 194 10.73 0.38 27.36
N GLU A 195 10.43 1.63 26.99
CA GLU A 195 9.05 2.11 26.93
C GLU A 195 8.28 1.45 25.77
N TYR A 196 8.92 1.31 24.60
CA TYR A 196 8.33 0.59 23.46
C TYR A 196 7.98 -0.86 23.83
N ASP A 197 8.93 -1.56 24.47
CA ASP A 197 8.76 -2.94 24.88
C ASP A 197 7.62 -3.08 25.88
N LYS A 198 7.50 -2.16 26.84
CA LYS A 198 6.39 -2.16 27.80
C LYS A 198 5.02 -2.14 27.10
N TYR A 199 4.82 -1.25 26.13
CA TYR A 199 3.57 -1.21 25.36
C TYR A 199 3.39 -2.45 24.47
N MET A 200 4.48 -3.03 23.96
CA MET A 200 4.45 -4.28 23.21
C MET A 200 3.94 -5.44 24.06
N HIS A 201 4.46 -5.57 25.27
CA HIS A 201 4.04 -6.59 26.23
C HIS A 201 2.56 -6.44 26.58
N GLU A 202 2.12 -5.20 26.86
CA GLU A 202 0.73 -4.89 27.16
C GLU A 202 -0.21 -5.26 26.00
N PHE A 203 0.14 -4.88 24.77
CA PHE A 203 -0.67 -5.18 23.59
C PHE A 203 -0.75 -6.67 23.27
N LEU A 204 0.36 -7.39 23.45
CA LEU A 204 0.43 -8.83 23.17
C LEU A 204 -0.09 -9.69 24.33
N GLY A 205 -0.35 -9.09 25.50
CA GLY A 205 -0.76 -9.81 26.70
C GLY A 205 0.34 -10.73 27.24
N LEU A 206 1.61 -10.39 27.01
CA LEU A 206 2.75 -11.10 27.55
C LEU A 206 2.95 -10.61 28.98
N THR A 207 2.46 -11.37 29.96
CA THR A 207 2.68 -11.06 31.38
C THR A 207 4.19 -10.98 31.66
N GLN A 208 4.62 -9.87 32.25
CA GLN A 208 5.93 -9.78 32.88
C GLN A 208 5.87 -10.67 34.13
N GLU A 209 6.59 -11.79 34.12
CA GLU A 209 7.00 -12.46 35.36
C GLU A 209 8.22 -11.74 35.92
#